data_AF-A0AB34PJ53-F1
#
_entry.id   AF-A0AB34PJ53-F1
#
_cell.length_a   1.000
_cell.length_b   1.000
_cell.length_c   1.000
_cell.angle_alpha   90.00
_cell.angle_beta   90.00
_cell.angle_gamma   90.00
#
_symmetry.space_group_name_H-M   'P 1'
#
loop_
_entity.id
_entity.type
_entity.pdbx_description
1 polymer ?
#
loop_
_entity_poly.entity_id
_entity_poly.type
_entity_poly.pdbx_seq_one_letter_code
_entity_poly.pdbx_strand_id
1 'polypeptide(L)'
;MKVKSLLLAGLATVGLLASCNKNDENSIAKEKNDGTTYANISLMFNADAFRAGEGFDDKTEYNPAGEWKGNDAFERVDVYIVGDAVSSGEYTLADFNQETAGDEVKLTPKRAIKTTPGQKQVYVLVNAPALVREKLATVDKTEFIAAWKDVMTLDKWSAAPAPNAVTMATFAKLADDAKDLIMMSNSKDISLDVEDGVTEQKALEESSNNHVVVPVKRVAARVVTTSSEEQFEIRQKGTNIKLGSIKNITYAAAQGERKSYIQQMIESDVIKTPAFEIGANWDKTWSWTEFVNNGVYTDMEENYDYTDLHKGMRNGQPTPEARKVTKKDGNLDPGKIGAIADPIFIFEASHKKKGQGETNSSSLHWRVP
;
A
#
# COMPACT_ATOMS: atom_id res chain seq x y z
N MET A 1 11.63 38.64 25.17
CA MET A 1 13.00 38.37 24.70
C MET A 1 12.88 37.79 23.29
N LYS A 2 13.33 38.53 22.27
CA LYS A 2 13.24 38.14 20.85
C LYS A 2 14.35 37.13 20.56
N VAL A 3 14.01 35.91 20.15
CA VAL A 3 15.00 34.95 19.64
C VAL A 3 15.06 35.14 18.13
N LYS A 4 16.26 35.50 17.68
CA LYS A 4 16.59 35.93 16.32
C LYS A 4 16.67 34.72 15.38
N SER A 5 16.12 34.91 14.18
CA SER A 5 16.38 34.13 12.98
C SER A 5 17.89 34.02 12.71
N LEU A 6 18.39 32.81 12.51
CA LEU A 6 19.68 32.59 11.85
C LEU A 6 19.42 32.03 10.45
N LEU A 7 19.57 32.92 9.47
CA LEU A 7 19.88 32.57 8.08
C LEU A 7 21.32 32.04 8.07
N LEU A 8 21.52 30.81 7.57
CA LEU A 8 22.83 30.32 7.18
C LEU A 8 22.86 30.21 5.66
N ALA A 9 23.50 31.18 5.03
CA ALA A 9 23.88 31.13 3.62
C ALA A 9 25.15 30.29 3.50
N GLY A 10 25.11 29.23 2.70
CA GLY A 10 26.28 28.45 2.29
C GLY A 10 26.31 28.35 0.77
N LEU A 11 27.33 28.93 0.14
CA LEU A 11 27.59 28.88 -1.30
C LEU A 11 28.12 27.50 -1.73
N ALA A 12 27.52 26.97 -2.80
CA ALA A 12 28.07 26.22 -3.93
C ALA A 12 29.19 25.16 -3.71
N THR A 13 28.82 23.91 -4.00
CA THR A 13 29.59 23.05 -4.92
C THR A 13 28.61 22.18 -5.71
N VAL A 14 28.54 22.39 -7.03
CA VAL A 14 27.94 21.44 -7.99
C VAL A 14 28.86 20.24 -8.03
N GLY A 15 28.53 19.22 -7.24
CA GLY A 15 29.20 17.91 -7.25
C GLY A 15 28.44 16.95 -8.14
N LEU A 16 28.84 16.84 -9.40
CA LEU A 16 28.57 15.67 -10.23
C LEU A 16 29.31 14.47 -9.60
N LEU A 17 28.64 13.78 -8.68
CA LEU A 17 29.11 12.48 -8.20
C LEU A 17 28.39 11.38 -8.97
N ALA A 18 29.03 10.90 -10.03
CA ALA A 18 28.86 9.53 -10.48
C ALA A 18 29.38 8.61 -9.36
N SER A 19 28.54 8.34 -8.36
CA SER A 19 28.85 7.41 -7.27
C SER A 19 28.58 5.98 -7.74
N CYS A 20 29.55 5.41 -8.45
CA CYS A 20 29.68 3.97 -8.63
C CYS A 20 30.17 3.35 -7.31
N ASN A 21 29.25 2.98 -6.43
CA ASN A 21 29.48 1.97 -5.40
C ASN A 21 28.26 1.06 -5.34
N LYS A 22 28.50 -0.24 -5.56
CA LYS A 22 27.55 -1.36 -5.41
C LYS A 22 27.31 -1.75 -3.93
N ASN A 23 27.68 -0.89 -2.98
CA ASN A 23 27.82 -1.28 -1.57
C ASN A 23 26.79 -0.64 -0.63
N ASP A 24 25.80 0.08 -1.15
CA ASP A 24 24.65 0.45 -0.34
C ASP A 24 23.61 -0.66 -0.49
N GLU A 25 23.61 -1.60 0.47
CA GLU A 25 22.47 -2.49 0.71
C GLU A 25 21.22 -1.59 0.73
N ASN A 26 20.21 -1.92 -0.07
CA ASN A 26 19.04 -1.05 -0.32
C ASN A 26 19.31 0.13 -1.29
N SER A 27 20.00 -0.08 -2.41
CA SER A 27 20.01 0.84 -3.56
C SER A 27 19.50 0.15 -4.82
N ILE A 28 18.79 0.88 -5.69
CA ILE A 28 18.35 0.34 -7.00
C ILE A 28 19.53 0.33 -7.98
N ALA A 29 19.44 -0.49 -9.03
CA ALA A 29 20.47 -0.50 -10.07
C ALA A 29 20.63 0.91 -10.65
N LYS A 30 21.83 1.49 -10.47
CA LYS A 30 22.15 2.84 -10.94
C LYS A 30 22.19 2.88 -12.47
N GLU A 31 21.77 4.02 -13.01
CA GLU A 31 21.67 4.31 -14.45
C GLU A 31 22.81 3.71 -15.27
N LYS A 32 22.45 3.06 -16.38
CA LYS A 32 23.37 2.92 -17.50
C LYS A 32 23.39 4.28 -18.21
N ASN A 33 24.43 5.08 -17.98
CA ASN A 33 24.55 6.48 -18.43
C ASN A 33 24.64 6.70 -19.96
N ASP A 34 24.34 5.67 -20.75
CA ASP A 34 24.50 5.61 -22.20
C ASP A 34 23.35 6.31 -22.96
N GLY A 35 22.40 6.93 -22.26
CA GLY A 35 21.28 7.68 -22.84
C GLY A 35 21.67 8.99 -23.53
N THR A 36 20.90 9.42 -24.52
CA THR A 36 21.07 10.68 -25.29
C THR A 36 20.05 11.74 -24.94
N THR A 37 19.08 11.42 -24.09
CA THR A 37 17.93 12.28 -23.76
C THR A 37 17.52 12.12 -22.30
N TYR A 38 16.59 12.94 -21.83
CA TYR A 38 16.09 12.95 -20.45
C TYR A 38 14.57 12.84 -20.40
N ALA A 39 14.05 12.22 -19.35
CA ALA A 39 12.63 12.13 -19.07
C ALA A 39 12.31 12.46 -17.60
N ASN A 40 11.16 13.08 -17.36
CA ASN A 40 10.69 13.45 -16.03
C ASN A 40 9.36 12.75 -15.71
N ILE A 41 9.30 12.15 -14.53
CA ILE A 41 8.14 11.35 -14.10
C ILE A 41 7.55 11.99 -12.85
N SER A 42 6.42 12.67 -13.00
CA SER A 42 5.67 13.20 -11.86
C SER A 42 4.76 12.12 -11.28
N LEU A 43 4.50 12.19 -9.97
CA LEU A 43 3.58 11.29 -9.28
C LEU A 43 2.28 12.03 -8.97
N MET A 44 1.16 11.32 -9.05
CA MET A 44 -0.16 11.81 -8.67
C MET A 44 -0.77 10.88 -7.63
N PHE A 45 -1.11 11.45 -6.48
CA PHE A 45 -1.87 10.80 -5.42
C PHE A 45 -3.26 11.41 -5.45
N ASN A 46 -4.28 10.61 -5.76
CA ASN A 46 -5.65 11.06 -5.86
C ASN A 46 -6.56 10.33 -4.86
N ALA A 47 -7.85 10.68 -4.86
CA ALA A 47 -8.85 10.01 -4.04
C ALA A 47 -9.06 8.53 -4.40
N ASP A 48 -8.55 8.04 -5.54
CA ASP A 48 -8.62 6.62 -5.94
C ASP A 48 -7.35 5.84 -5.56
N ALA A 49 -6.43 6.45 -4.80
CA ALA A 49 -5.22 5.78 -4.31
C ALA A 49 -5.50 4.72 -3.20
N PHE A 50 -6.77 4.33 -3.02
CA PHE A 50 -7.26 3.40 -2.00
C PHE A 50 -7.40 1.98 -2.52
N ARG A 51 -7.11 1.01 -1.65
CA ARG A 51 -7.41 -0.42 -1.89
C ARG A 51 -8.79 -0.86 -1.41
N ALA A 52 -9.51 0.01 -0.70
CA ALA A 52 -10.91 -0.20 -0.38
C ALA A 52 -11.77 0.52 -1.43
N GLY A 53 -12.77 -0.15 -2.02
CA GLY A 53 -13.86 0.53 -2.74
C GLY A 53 -13.93 0.40 -4.27
N GLU A 54 -13.14 -0.42 -4.95
CA GLU A 54 -13.35 -0.67 -6.39
C GLU A 54 -14.33 -1.84 -6.60
N GLY A 55 -15.63 -1.60 -6.34
CA GLY A 55 -16.69 -2.54 -6.71
C GLY A 55 -17.98 -2.54 -5.89
N PHE A 56 -18.07 -1.81 -4.78
CA PHE A 56 -19.24 -1.86 -3.87
C PHE A 56 -19.69 -0.48 -3.40
N ASP A 57 -20.93 -0.39 -2.92
CA ASP A 57 -21.48 0.73 -2.14
C ASP A 57 -20.82 0.83 -0.75
N ASP A 58 -19.47 0.80 -0.74
CA ASP A 58 -18.60 0.77 0.44
C ASP A 58 -18.78 2.01 1.32
N LYS A 59 -19.17 3.13 0.71
CA LYS A 59 -19.40 4.40 1.41
C LYS A 59 -20.54 4.31 2.40
N THR A 60 -21.57 3.51 2.11
CA THR A 60 -22.72 3.35 3.01
C THR A 60 -22.59 2.11 3.92
N GLU A 61 -21.90 1.06 3.46
CA GLU A 61 -21.81 -0.20 4.20
C GLU A 61 -20.62 -0.28 5.17
N TYR A 62 -19.42 0.17 4.78
CA TYR A 62 -18.19 -0.03 5.57
C TYR A 62 -17.55 1.26 6.07
N ASN A 63 -17.81 2.42 5.43
CA ASN A 63 -17.34 3.73 5.88
C ASN A 63 -18.48 4.77 6.16
N PRO A 64 -19.60 4.39 6.82
CA PRO A 64 -20.73 5.32 7.01
C PRO A 64 -20.41 6.49 7.96
N ALA A 65 -19.28 6.44 8.67
CA ALA A 65 -18.94 7.40 9.71
C ALA A 65 -18.11 8.59 9.22
N GLY A 66 -17.50 8.50 8.04
CA GLY A 66 -16.63 9.51 7.42
C GLY A 66 -15.72 8.90 6.35
N GLU A 67 -15.15 9.74 5.47
CA GLU A 67 -14.20 9.32 4.44
C GLU A 67 -12.76 9.57 4.91
N TRP A 68 -11.89 8.56 4.81
CA TRP A 68 -10.44 8.73 4.99
C TRP A 68 -9.83 9.19 3.67
N LYS A 69 -8.88 10.14 3.71
CA LYS A 69 -8.31 10.76 2.50
C LYS A 69 -6.81 10.63 2.32
N GLY A 70 -6.08 10.44 3.41
CA GLY A 70 -4.62 10.51 3.38
C GLY A 70 -4.10 10.82 4.76
N ASN A 71 -3.10 10.09 5.24
CA ASN A 71 -2.20 10.61 6.27
C ASN A 71 -0.80 10.06 6.06
N ASP A 72 -0.33 10.07 4.82
CA ASP A 72 0.85 9.31 4.41
C ASP A 72 2.16 9.99 4.78
N ALA A 73 3.12 9.17 5.21
CA ALA A 73 4.52 9.54 5.28
C ALA A 73 5.20 9.22 3.94
N PHE A 74 6.10 10.10 3.51
CA PHE A 74 6.87 9.95 2.28
C PHE A 74 8.35 9.98 2.61
N GLU A 75 9.02 8.84 2.48
CA GLU A 75 10.46 8.72 2.73
C GLU A 75 11.24 8.60 1.43
N ARG A 76 10.73 7.82 0.47
CA ARG A 76 11.47 7.45 -0.73
C ARG A 76 10.57 7.24 -1.93
N VAL A 77 11.08 7.59 -3.10
CA VAL A 77 10.50 7.26 -4.40
C VAL A 77 11.59 6.67 -5.31
N ASP A 78 11.34 5.50 -5.88
CA ASP A 78 12.15 4.94 -6.96
C ASP A 78 11.35 5.02 -8.25
N VAL A 79 11.99 5.45 -9.32
CA VAL A 79 11.39 5.56 -10.66
C VAL A 79 12.21 4.72 -11.62
N TYR A 80 11.54 3.97 -12.48
CA TYR A 80 12.14 3.14 -13.52
C TYR A 80 11.51 3.45 -14.88
N ILE A 81 12.35 3.67 -15.87
CA ILE A 81 12.00 3.91 -17.27
C ILE A 81 12.54 2.73 -18.08
N VAL A 82 11.65 1.87 -18.55
CA VAL A 82 11.97 0.56 -19.12
C VAL A 82 11.78 0.59 -20.63
N GLY A 83 12.90 0.56 -21.36
CA GLY A 83 12.97 0.38 -22.82
C GLY A 83 13.62 -0.95 -23.17
N ASP A 84 14.72 -0.93 -23.91
CA ASP A 84 15.61 -2.09 -24.11
C ASP A 84 16.46 -2.38 -22.87
N ALA A 85 16.78 -1.34 -22.10
CA ALA A 85 17.38 -1.40 -20.79
C ALA A 85 16.55 -0.58 -19.80
N VAL A 86 16.78 -0.79 -18.51
CA VAL A 86 16.15 -0.02 -17.43
C VAL A 86 17.03 1.19 -17.08
N SER A 87 16.45 2.38 -17.17
CA SER A 87 17.01 3.61 -16.58
C SER A 87 16.25 3.92 -15.30
N SER A 88 16.90 4.46 -14.27
CA SER A 88 16.28 4.56 -12.95
C SER A 88 16.71 5.82 -12.18
N GLY A 89 15.91 6.24 -11.22
CA GLY A 89 16.25 7.34 -10.32
C GLY A 89 15.69 7.14 -8.92
N GLU A 90 16.50 7.44 -7.90
CA GLU A 90 16.13 7.39 -6.48
C GLU A 90 15.90 8.79 -5.90
N TYR A 91 14.75 9.03 -5.30
CA TYR A 91 14.36 10.34 -4.83
C TYR A 91 13.89 10.27 -3.37
N THR A 92 14.01 11.39 -2.69
CA THR A 92 13.37 11.70 -1.42
C THR A 92 12.35 12.81 -1.63
N LEU A 93 11.48 13.08 -0.65
CA LEU A 93 10.50 14.18 -0.78
C LEU A 93 11.16 15.54 -1.07
N ALA A 94 12.39 15.76 -0.61
CA ALA A 94 13.14 16.99 -0.86
C ALA A 94 13.46 17.21 -2.35
N ASP A 95 13.47 16.14 -3.14
CA ASP A 95 13.75 16.18 -4.58
C ASP A 95 12.51 16.55 -5.41
N PHE A 96 11.36 16.83 -4.79
CA PHE A 96 10.12 17.17 -5.48
C PHE A 96 9.65 18.60 -5.17
N ASN A 97 8.95 19.19 -6.13
CA ASN A 97 7.98 20.23 -5.89
C ASN A 97 6.63 19.56 -5.61
N GLN A 98 5.96 19.98 -4.54
CA GLN A 98 4.67 19.44 -4.15
C GLN A 98 3.57 20.46 -4.44
N GLU A 99 2.55 20.03 -5.16
CA GLU A 99 1.33 20.77 -5.41
C GLU A 99 0.16 20.01 -4.77
N THR A 100 -0.79 20.74 -4.20
CA THR A 100 -1.97 20.15 -3.56
C THR A 100 -3.20 20.91 -4.02
N ALA A 101 -4.14 20.19 -4.62
CA ALA A 101 -5.39 20.72 -5.13
C ALA A 101 -6.55 19.85 -4.64
N GLY A 102 -7.28 20.32 -3.63
CA GLY A 102 -8.28 19.50 -2.95
C GLY A 102 -7.65 18.27 -2.32
N ASP A 103 -8.07 17.09 -2.77
CA ASP A 103 -7.59 15.78 -2.28
C ASP A 103 -6.47 15.20 -3.15
N GLU A 104 -6.06 15.92 -4.20
CA GLU A 104 -4.98 15.51 -5.08
C GLU A 104 -3.65 16.12 -4.64
N VAL A 105 -2.62 15.28 -4.56
CA VAL A 105 -1.23 15.71 -4.36
C VAL A 105 -0.42 15.31 -5.58
N LYS A 106 0.24 16.29 -6.19
CA LYS A 106 1.18 16.06 -7.29
C LYS A 106 2.60 16.30 -6.79
N LEU A 107 3.50 15.35 -7.07
CA LEU A 107 4.92 15.48 -6.82
C LEU A 107 5.66 15.55 -8.15
N THR A 108 6.29 16.69 -8.45
CA THR A 108 7.08 16.89 -9.67
C THR A 108 8.57 16.92 -9.35
N PRO A 109 9.38 15.97 -9.85
CA PRO A 109 10.80 15.90 -9.53
C PRO A 109 11.56 17.13 -10.02
N LYS A 110 12.55 17.56 -9.24
CA LYS A 110 13.46 18.69 -9.54
C LYS A 110 14.62 18.31 -10.46
N ARG A 111 14.77 17.02 -10.78
CA ARG A 111 15.80 16.46 -11.67
C ARG A 111 15.19 15.40 -12.57
N ALA A 112 15.72 15.24 -13.78
CA ALA A 112 15.23 14.26 -14.73
C ALA A 112 16.08 12.98 -14.69
N ILE A 113 15.61 11.91 -15.32
CA ILE A 113 16.33 10.64 -15.47
C ILE A 113 16.92 10.61 -16.88
N LYS A 114 18.21 10.28 -16.99
CA LYS A 114 18.84 10.13 -18.29
C LYS A 114 18.44 8.78 -18.88
N THR A 115 18.00 8.77 -20.13
CA THR A 115 17.47 7.56 -20.80
C THR A 115 17.75 7.60 -22.31
N THR A 116 17.44 6.50 -23.00
CA THR A 116 17.42 6.44 -24.46
C THR A 116 16.06 6.87 -25.04
N PRO A 117 16.00 7.29 -26.30
CA PRO A 117 14.74 7.62 -26.99
C PRO A 117 13.84 6.40 -27.23
N GLY A 118 12.63 6.66 -27.73
CA GLY A 118 11.63 5.68 -28.14
C GLY A 118 10.66 5.27 -27.03
N GLN A 119 9.81 4.29 -27.34
CA GLN A 119 8.73 3.84 -26.45
C GLN A 119 9.27 3.19 -25.15
N LYS A 120 8.74 3.64 -24.02
CA LYS A 120 9.08 3.16 -22.66
C LYS A 120 7.83 2.77 -21.89
N GLN A 121 8.01 1.88 -20.93
CA GLN A 121 7.10 1.68 -19.81
C GLN A 121 7.67 2.35 -18.56
N VAL A 122 6.82 2.98 -17.76
CA VAL A 122 7.22 3.72 -16.58
C VAL A 122 6.67 3.05 -15.33
N TYR A 123 7.55 2.79 -14.37
CA TYR A 123 7.23 2.16 -13.09
C TYR A 123 7.73 3.02 -11.95
N VAL A 124 6.92 3.14 -10.90
CA VAL A 124 7.21 3.96 -9.73
C VAL A 124 6.94 3.15 -8.48
N LEU A 125 7.85 3.25 -7.53
CA LEU A 125 7.69 2.75 -6.17
C LEU A 125 7.81 3.90 -5.18
N VAL A 126 6.88 3.96 -4.23
CA VAL A 126 6.96 4.88 -3.10
C VAL A 126 7.10 4.04 -1.84
N ASN A 127 8.03 4.40 -0.94
CA ASN A 127 8.28 3.72 0.34
C ASN A 127 8.44 2.19 0.23
N ALA A 128 8.99 1.68 -0.88
CA ALA A 128 9.17 0.25 -1.04
C ALA A 128 10.25 -0.29 -0.09
N PRO A 129 10.06 -1.49 0.52
CA PRO A 129 11.05 -2.10 1.37
C PRO A 129 12.24 -2.63 0.57
N ALA A 130 13.38 -2.82 1.24
CA ALA A 130 14.62 -3.28 0.62
C ALA A 130 14.45 -4.56 -0.20
N LEU A 131 13.70 -5.55 0.31
CA LEU A 131 13.47 -6.82 -0.40
C LEU A 131 12.80 -6.65 -1.77
N VAL A 132 11.97 -5.62 -1.95
CA VAL A 132 11.33 -5.34 -3.26
C VAL A 132 12.32 -4.62 -4.15
N ARG A 133 13.03 -3.63 -3.60
CA ARG A 133 14.00 -2.81 -4.33
C ARG A 133 15.16 -3.65 -4.86
N GLU A 134 15.64 -4.60 -4.07
CA GLU A 134 16.70 -5.54 -4.44
C GLU A 134 16.29 -6.43 -5.63
N LYS A 135 15.05 -6.92 -5.66
CA LYS A 135 14.54 -7.70 -6.80
C LYS A 135 14.46 -6.87 -8.09
N LEU A 136 14.22 -5.57 -7.96
CA LEU A 136 14.12 -4.63 -9.09
C LEU A 136 15.46 -3.95 -9.41
N ALA A 137 16.53 -4.27 -8.68
CA ALA A 137 17.86 -3.72 -8.91
C ALA A 137 18.58 -4.41 -10.08
N THR A 138 17.96 -4.35 -11.25
CA THR A 138 18.50 -4.85 -12.52
C THR A 138 18.36 -3.81 -13.63
N VAL A 139 19.25 -3.89 -14.61
CA VAL A 139 19.19 -3.09 -15.85
C VAL A 139 18.59 -3.88 -17.02
N ASP A 140 18.36 -5.18 -16.84
CA ASP A 140 17.78 -6.06 -17.85
C ASP A 140 16.24 -5.94 -17.83
N LYS A 141 15.66 -5.69 -19.00
CA LYS A 141 14.21 -5.55 -19.16
C LYS A 141 13.46 -6.81 -18.74
N THR A 142 13.95 -7.98 -19.14
CA THR A 142 13.25 -9.25 -18.92
C THR A 142 13.23 -9.58 -17.43
N GLU A 143 14.37 -9.45 -16.76
CA GLU A 143 14.48 -9.63 -15.31
C GLU A 143 13.60 -8.61 -14.56
N PHE A 144 13.63 -7.34 -14.95
CA PHE A 144 12.82 -6.30 -14.33
C PHE A 144 11.32 -6.60 -14.44
N ILE A 145 10.83 -6.94 -15.64
CA ILE A 145 9.42 -7.22 -15.87
C ILE A 145 8.97 -8.49 -15.13
N ALA A 146 9.85 -9.50 -15.02
CA ALA A 146 9.57 -10.68 -14.21
C ALA A 146 9.47 -10.32 -12.71
N ALA A 147 10.40 -9.51 -12.20
CA ALA A 147 10.40 -9.05 -10.81
C ALA A 147 9.20 -8.15 -10.48
N TRP A 148 8.80 -7.25 -11.39
CA TRP A 148 7.63 -6.40 -11.21
C TRP A 148 6.31 -7.18 -11.10
N LYS A 149 6.23 -8.32 -11.80
CA LYS A 149 5.06 -9.22 -11.79
C LYS A 149 5.12 -10.28 -10.69
N ASP A 150 6.19 -10.32 -9.91
CA ASP A 150 6.35 -11.29 -8.83
C ASP A 150 5.38 -11.01 -7.68
N VAL A 151 5.11 -12.05 -6.89
CA VAL A 151 4.18 -11.99 -5.75
C VAL A 151 4.96 -11.69 -4.47
N MET A 152 4.62 -10.57 -3.84
CA MET A 152 5.04 -10.28 -2.47
C MET A 152 4.30 -11.23 -1.53
N THR A 153 5.02 -11.84 -0.59
CA THR A 153 4.45 -12.83 0.34
C THR A 153 4.90 -12.51 1.75
N LEU A 154 3.95 -12.43 2.69
CA LEU A 154 4.25 -12.34 4.12
C LEU A 154 4.56 -13.73 4.66
N ASP A 155 5.39 -13.82 5.69
CA ASP A 155 5.57 -15.06 6.43
C ASP A 155 4.30 -15.44 7.20
N LYS A 156 4.12 -16.74 7.42
CA LYS A 156 3.05 -17.23 8.28
C LYS A 156 3.29 -16.75 9.71
N TRP A 157 2.20 -16.57 10.45
CA TRP A 157 2.28 -16.26 11.87
C TRP A 157 3.17 -17.29 12.61
N SER A 158 4.05 -16.78 13.46
CA SER A 158 4.83 -17.56 14.40
C SER A 158 4.92 -16.80 15.71
N ALA A 159 4.76 -17.50 16.84
CA ALA A 159 4.99 -16.93 18.16
C ALA A 159 6.46 -16.53 18.41
N ALA A 160 7.37 -17.06 17.59
CA ALA A 160 8.79 -16.70 17.56
C ALA A 160 9.19 -16.51 16.08
N PRO A 161 8.87 -15.35 15.48
CA PRO A 161 9.21 -15.08 14.08
C PRO A 161 10.72 -15.00 13.91
N ALA A 162 11.21 -15.33 12.72
CA ALA A 162 12.60 -15.11 12.36
C ALA A 162 12.93 -13.59 12.42
N PRO A 163 14.19 -13.20 12.69
CA PRO A 163 14.58 -11.78 12.77
C PRO A 163 14.26 -10.97 11.51
N ASN A 164 14.24 -11.62 10.36
CA ASN A 164 13.97 -11.05 9.04
C ASN A 164 12.59 -11.46 8.49
N ALA A 165 11.66 -11.85 9.36
CA ALA A 165 10.32 -12.25 8.94
C ALA A 165 9.62 -11.10 8.19
N VAL A 166 9.09 -11.41 7.01
CA VAL A 166 8.32 -10.47 6.20
C VAL A 166 6.91 -10.41 6.77
N THR A 167 6.52 -9.24 7.29
CA THR A 167 5.19 -9.05 7.88
C THR A 167 4.52 -7.84 7.24
N MET A 168 3.25 -7.56 7.54
CA MET A 168 2.62 -6.34 7.03
C MET A 168 3.40 -5.07 7.40
N ALA A 169 4.07 -5.03 8.55
CA ALA A 169 4.91 -3.90 8.95
C ALA A 169 6.10 -3.64 8.00
N THR A 170 6.48 -4.61 7.16
CA THR A 170 7.48 -4.44 6.10
C THR A 170 6.96 -3.55 4.97
N PHE A 171 5.65 -3.55 4.72
CA PHE A 171 5.02 -2.83 3.60
C PHE A 171 4.15 -1.65 4.03
N ALA A 172 3.62 -1.69 5.26
CA ALA A 172 2.71 -0.69 5.79
C ALA A 172 2.79 -0.64 7.32
N LYS A 173 3.11 0.53 7.87
CA LYS A 173 3.16 0.77 9.32
C LYS A 173 2.88 2.24 9.62
N LEU A 174 2.64 2.55 10.90
CA LEU A 174 2.76 3.93 11.36
C LEU A 174 4.24 4.32 11.44
N ALA A 175 4.56 5.51 10.93
CA ALA A 175 5.82 6.21 11.16
C ALA A 175 5.81 6.87 12.56
N ASP A 176 6.96 7.40 12.96
CA ASP A 176 7.16 8.01 14.29
C ASP A 176 6.26 9.24 14.52
N ASP A 177 5.83 9.93 13.46
CA ASP A 177 4.90 11.06 13.49
C ASP A 177 3.42 10.64 13.36
N ALA A 178 3.13 9.35 13.55
CA ALA A 178 1.81 8.73 13.42
C ALA A 178 1.17 8.84 12.02
N LYS A 179 1.99 9.11 10.99
CA LYS A 179 1.59 8.99 9.59
C LYS A 179 1.74 7.59 9.06
N ASP A 180 1.04 7.28 7.99
CA ASP A 180 1.04 5.99 7.33
C ASP A 180 2.23 5.88 6.38
N LEU A 181 3.23 5.10 6.77
CA LEU A 181 4.32 4.71 5.88
C LEU A 181 3.88 3.46 5.13
N ILE A 182 3.30 3.66 3.94
CA ILE A 182 2.76 2.58 3.09
C ILE A 182 3.52 2.56 1.77
N MET A 183 3.92 1.37 1.34
CA MET A 183 4.43 1.15 0.00
C MET A 183 3.34 1.45 -1.05
N MET A 184 3.70 2.15 -2.12
CA MET A 184 2.80 2.44 -3.23
C MET A 184 3.46 2.12 -4.56
N SER A 185 2.65 1.80 -5.56
CA SER A 185 3.08 1.56 -6.94
C SER A 185 2.20 2.33 -7.92
N ASN A 186 2.48 2.24 -9.22
CA ASN A 186 1.51 2.63 -10.26
C ASN A 186 0.10 2.11 -9.96
N SER A 187 -0.92 2.91 -10.25
CA SER A 187 -2.31 2.45 -10.25
C SER A 187 -2.72 1.79 -11.57
N LYS A 188 -1.98 2.05 -12.65
CA LYS A 188 -2.19 1.49 -13.99
C LYS A 188 -0.90 1.48 -14.79
N ASP A 189 -0.90 0.74 -15.90
CA ASP A 189 0.23 0.75 -16.84
C ASP A 189 0.39 2.14 -17.48
N ILE A 190 1.64 2.63 -17.52
CA ILE A 190 1.98 3.94 -18.08
C ILE A 190 3.06 3.77 -19.14
N SER A 191 2.75 4.22 -20.35
CA SER A 191 3.69 4.31 -21.46
C SER A 191 4.12 5.75 -21.70
N LEU A 192 5.35 5.94 -22.15
CA LEU A 192 5.91 7.24 -22.54
C LEU A 192 6.73 7.04 -23.82
N ASP A 193 6.49 7.87 -24.84
CA ASP A 193 7.35 7.91 -26.02
C ASP A 193 8.38 9.02 -25.84
N VAL A 194 9.65 8.64 -25.67
CA VAL A 194 10.72 9.57 -25.30
C VAL A 194 11.38 10.12 -26.56
N GLU A 195 11.30 11.43 -26.77
CA GLU A 195 11.99 12.13 -27.84
C GLU A 195 13.51 12.18 -27.61
N ASP A 196 14.28 12.14 -28.70
CA ASP A 196 15.73 12.25 -28.64
C ASP A 196 16.20 13.70 -28.43
N GLY A 197 17.40 13.85 -27.84
CA GLY A 197 18.06 15.15 -27.68
C GLY A 197 17.38 16.14 -26.73
N VAL A 198 16.35 15.74 -25.99
CA VAL A 198 15.71 16.60 -24.98
C VAL A 198 16.67 16.78 -23.81
N THR A 199 16.97 18.03 -23.46
CA THR A 199 17.83 18.37 -22.32
C THR A 199 17.11 18.13 -21.00
N GLU A 200 17.85 17.93 -19.91
CA GLU A 200 17.25 17.81 -18.57
C GLU A 200 16.35 19.00 -18.23
N GLN A 201 16.80 20.23 -18.48
CA GLN A 201 15.99 21.43 -18.23
C GLN A 201 14.66 21.40 -19.00
N LYS A 202 14.68 20.97 -20.27
CA LYS A 202 13.47 20.86 -21.08
C LYS A 202 12.57 19.72 -20.60
N ALA A 203 13.15 18.58 -20.21
CA ALA A 203 12.40 17.43 -19.68
C ALA A 203 11.66 17.77 -18.37
N LEU A 204 12.18 18.72 -17.57
CA LEU A 204 11.55 19.20 -16.33
C LEU A 204 10.31 20.08 -16.57
N GLU A 205 10.09 20.58 -17.79
CA GLU A 205 8.89 21.35 -18.11
C GLU A 205 7.68 20.43 -18.29
N GLU A 206 6.53 20.77 -17.68
CA GLU A 206 5.30 19.96 -17.82
C GLU A 206 4.77 19.85 -19.25
N SER A 207 5.13 20.81 -20.11
CA SER A 207 4.79 20.80 -21.55
C SER A 207 5.71 19.90 -22.39
N SER A 208 6.71 19.26 -21.78
CA SER A 208 7.65 18.40 -22.49
C SER A 208 6.99 17.09 -22.89
N ASN A 209 7.28 16.62 -24.11
CA ASN A 209 6.85 15.28 -24.54
C ASN A 209 7.58 14.17 -23.76
N ASN A 210 8.70 14.48 -23.09
CA ASN A 210 9.43 13.55 -22.23
C ASN A 210 8.97 13.62 -20.76
N HIS A 211 7.82 14.26 -20.50
CA HIS A 211 7.19 14.32 -19.19
C HIS A 211 5.95 13.43 -19.15
N VAL A 212 5.75 12.70 -18.05
CA VAL A 212 4.51 11.97 -17.79
C VAL A 212 4.14 12.01 -16.32
N VAL A 213 2.83 11.97 -16.06
CA VAL A 213 2.27 11.88 -14.71
C VAL A 213 1.81 10.44 -14.45
N VAL A 214 2.32 9.84 -13.38
CA VAL A 214 2.00 8.48 -12.95
C VAL A 214 1.08 8.55 -11.74
N PRO A 215 -0.19 8.14 -11.85
CA PRO A 215 -1.03 7.93 -10.69
C PRO A 215 -0.54 6.73 -9.89
N VAL A 216 -0.47 6.87 -8.56
CA VAL A 216 0.02 5.84 -7.66
C VAL A 216 -1.04 5.39 -6.66
N LYS A 217 -0.93 4.14 -6.22
CA LYS A 217 -1.90 3.47 -5.35
C LYS A 217 -1.17 2.72 -4.23
N ARG A 218 -1.67 2.86 -3.01
CA ARG A 218 -1.15 2.14 -1.81
C ARG A 218 -1.22 0.65 -2.03
N VAL A 219 -0.29 -0.14 -1.51
CA VAL A 219 -0.33 -1.61 -1.60
C VAL A 219 -1.24 -2.26 -0.55
N ALA A 220 -1.48 -1.54 0.56
CA ALA A 220 -2.26 -2.01 1.69
C ALA A 220 -3.45 -1.08 1.98
N ALA A 221 -4.51 -1.66 2.52
CA ALA A 221 -5.62 -0.93 3.11
C ALA A 221 -5.34 -0.64 4.60
N ARG A 222 -5.89 0.47 5.10
CA ARG A 222 -5.91 0.80 6.54
C ARG A 222 -7.27 0.40 7.12
N VAL A 223 -7.27 -0.30 8.25
CA VAL A 223 -8.46 -0.74 8.96
C VAL A 223 -8.47 -0.16 10.37
N VAL A 224 -9.55 0.54 10.68
CA VAL A 224 -9.84 1.10 12.01
C VAL A 224 -11.28 0.77 12.38
N THR A 225 -11.50 0.49 13.66
CA THR A 225 -12.84 0.23 14.18
C THR A 225 -13.22 1.30 15.19
N THR A 226 -14.43 1.84 15.06
CA THR A 226 -14.99 2.79 16.03
C THR A 226 -16.28 2.29 16.64
N SER A 227 -16.62 2.80 17.83
CA SER A 227 -17.85 2.49 18.55
C SER A 227 -18.61 3.76 18.90
N SER A 228 -19.94 3.70 18.99
CA SER A 228 -20.74 4.82 19.48
C SER A 228 -20.51 5.09 20.98
N GLU A 229 -20.21 4.05 21.76
CA GLU A 229 -19.99 4.13 23.20
C GLU A 229 -18.81 3.26 23.66
N GLU A 230 -18.23 3.58 24.81
CA GLU A 230 -17.17 2.76 25.43
C GLU A 230 -17.72 1.50 26.12
N GLN A 231 -19.00 1.53 26.47
CA GLN A 231 -19.69 0.44 27.15
C GLN A 231 -21.12 0.30 26.66
N PHE A 232 -21.60 -0.94 26.60
CA PHE A 232 -22.97 -1.27 26.24
C PHE A 232 -23.62 -2.08 27.35
N GLU A 233 -24.80 -1.66 27.79
CA GLU A 233 -25.61 -2.45 28.72
C GLU A 233 -26.37 -3.54 27.97
N ILE A 234 -26.23 -4.78 28.42
CA ILE A 234 -27.03 -5.88 27.91
C ILE A 234 -28.30 -5.98 28.75
N ARG A 235 -29.45 -5.88 28.10
CA ARG A 235 -30.76 -5.90 28.75
C ARG A 235 -31.62 -7.02 28.18
N GLN A 236 -32.40 -7.65 29.04
CA GLN A 236 -33.36 -8.68 28.64
C GLN A 236 -34.45 -8.05 27.76
N LYS A 237 -34.65 -8.62 26.57
CA LYS A 237 -35.69 -8.20 25.63
C LYS A 237 -37.07 -8.35 26.28
N GLY A 238 -37.89 -7.31 26.21
CA GLY A 238 -39.28 -7.30 26.72
C GLY A 238 -39.44 -6.83 28.18
N THR A 239 -38.48 -7.12 29.07
CA THR A 239 -38.55 -6.70 30.49
C THR A 239 -37.63 -5.53 30.82
N ASN A 240 -36.65 -5.24 29.95
CA ASN A 240 -35.63 -4.20 30.12
C ASN A 240 -34.72 -4.38 31.35
N ILE A 241 -34.73 -5.57 31.97
CA ILE A 241 -33.86 -5.91 33.10
C ILE A 241 -32.40 -5.94 32.63
N LYS A 242 -31.49 -5.29 33.37
CA LYS A 242 -30.06 -5.31 33.09
C LYS A 242 -29.47 -6.70 33.39
N LEU A 243 -28.89 -7.33 32.37
CA LEU A 243 -28.21 -8.63 32.46
C LEU A 243 -26.71 -8.48 32.65
N GLY A 244 -26.11 -7.40 32.14
CA GLY A 244 -24.68 -7.16 32.24
C GLY A 244 -24.22 -5.93 31.46
N SER A 245 -22.91 -5.82 31.27
CA SER A 245 -22.28 -4.75 30.49
C SER A 245 -21.10 -5.29 29.70
N ILE A 246 -20.98 -4.88 28.44
CA ILE A 246 -19.79 -5.06 27.59
C ILE A 246 -18.95 -3.80 27.71
N LYS A 247 -17.64 -3.95 27.95
CA LYS A 247 -16.65 -2.86 28.03
C LYS A 247 -15.29 -3.39 27.57
N ASN A 248 -14.32 -2.49 27.38
CA ASN A 248 -12.96 -2.82 26.90
C ASN A 248 -12.99 -3.57 25.56
N ILE A 249 -13.74 -3.02 24.60
CA ILE A 249 -13.95 -3.64 23.29
C ILE A 249 -12.63 -3.56 22.51
N THR A 250 -12.19 -4.72 22.03
CA THR A 250 -11.02 -4.87 21.16
C THR A 250 -11.44 -5.41 19.81
N TYR A 251 -10.61 -5.20 18.80
CA TYR A 251 -10.79 -5.77 17.47
C TYR A 251 -9.48 -6.38 16.97
N ALA A 252 -9.60 -7.25 15.97
CA ALA A 252 -8.48 -7.79 15.21
C ALA A 252 -8.93 -8.02 13.78
N ALA A 253 -7.99 -8.02 12.85
CA ALA A 253 -8.25 -8.42 11.46
C ALA A 253 -7.72 -9.82 11.20
N ALA A 254 -8.40 -10.51 10.29
CA ALA A 254 -7.97 -11.77 9.71
C ALA A 254 -8.28 -11.73 8.21
N GLN A 255 -7.82 -12.72 7.45
CA GLN A 255 -8.27 -12.93 6.08
C GLN A 255 -8.01 -11.79 5.08
N GLY A 256 -7.14 -10.82 5.42
CA GLY A 256 -6.37 -10.13 4.39
C GLY A 256 -5.47 -11.14 3.68
N GLU A 257 -5.15 -10.94 2.40
CA GLU A 257 -4.26 -11.90 1.74
C GLU A 257 -2.84 -11.80 2.32
N ARG A 258 -2.17 -12.95 2.37
CA ARG A 258 -0.75 -13.04 2.69
C ARG A 258 0.12 -12.68 1.48
N LYS A 259 -0.51 -12.58 0.31
CA LYS A 259 0.14 -12.42 -0.99
C LYS A 259 -0.41 -11.19 -1.68
N SER A 260 0.44 -10.43 -2.35
CA SER A 260 0.03 -9.28 -3.15
C SER A 260 0.96 -9.06 -4.33
N TYR A 261 0.45 -8.52 -5.42
CA TYR A 261 1.26 -8.01 -6.52
C TYR A 261 1.76 -6.60 -6.18
N ILE A 262 2.92 -6.21 -6.71
CA ILE A 262 3.44 -4.83 -6.56
C ILE A 262 2.40 -3.83 -7.05
N GLN A 263 1.94 -4.02 -8.29
CA GLN A 263 0.85 -3.26 -8.92
C GLN A 263 -0.45 -4.08 -8.90
N GLN A 264 -1.59 -3.42 -8.69
CA GLN A 264 -2.89 -4.09 -8.72
C GLN A 264 -3.13 -4.74 -10.09
N MET A 265 -3.53 -6.01 -10.06
CA MET A 265 -3.92 -6.73 -11.27
C MET A 265 -5.43 -6.59 -11.45
N ILE A 266 -5.83 -5.85 -12.49
CA ILE A 266 -7.23 -5.66 -12.87
C ILE A 266 -7.41 -6.26 -14.26
N GLU A 267 -8.36 -7.19 -14.38
CA GLU A 267 -8.71 -7.82 -15.65
C GLU A 267 -10.23 -7.81 -15.80
N SER A 268 -10.73 -7.15 -16.85
CA SER A 268 -12.17 -6.97 -17.10
C SER A 268 -12.91 -6.38 -15.89
N ASP A 269 -12.37 -5.31 -15.32
CA ASP A 269 -12.88 -4.63 -14.12
C ASP A 269 -12.95 -5.51 -12.85
N VAL A 270 -12.25 -6.65 -12.86
CA VAL A 270 -12.13 -7.53 -11.70
C VAL A 270 -10.71 -7.50 -11.18
N ILE A 271 -10.58 -7.22 -9.89
CA ILE A 271 -9.31 -7.28 -9.18
C ILE A 271 -8.95 -8.75 -8.96
N LYS A 272 -7.87 -9.20 -9.60
CA LYS A 272 -7.34 -10.56 -9.51
C LYS A 272 -6.12 -10.58 -8.59
N THR A 273 -6.37 -10.75 -7.30
CA THR A 273 -5.31 -10.96 -6.31
C THR A 273 -4.66 -12.35 -6.47
N PRO A 274 -3.48 -12.60 -5.88
CA PRO A 274 -2.83 -13.91 -5.97
C PRO A 274 -3.69 -15.07 -5.46
N ALA A 275 -4.58 -14.85 -4.47
CA ALA A 275 -5.50 -15.87 -3.96
C ALA A 275 -6.88 -15.87 -4.63
N PHE A 276 -7.08 -15.16 -5.75
CA PHE A 276 -8.39 -14.98 -6.38
C PHE A 276 -9.14 -16.31 -6.66
N GLU A 277 -8.41 -17.34 -7.10
CA GLU A 277 -8.99 -18.65 -7.45
C GLU A 277 -9.12 -19.62 -6.25
N ILE A 278 -8.55 -19.31 -5.09
CA ILE A 278 -8.53 -20.20 -3.90
C ILE A 278 -9.94 -20.35 -3.28
N GLY A 279 -10.85 -19.43 -3.58
CA GLY A 279 -12.21 -19.41 -3.04
C GLY A 279 -13.21 -20.39 -3.66
N ALA A 280 -12.89 -21.24 -4.64
CA ALA A 280 -13.92 -21.94 -5.43
C ALA A 280 -14.87 -22.93 -4.68
N ASN A 281 -14.68 -23.19 -3.38
CA ASN A 281 -15.52 -24.08 -2.54
C ASN A 281 -15.92 -23.51 -1.16
N TRP A 282 -15.81 -22.20 -0.96
CA TRP A 282 -16.13 -21.51 0.31
C TRP A 282 -17.62 -21.49 0.68
N ASP A 283 -18.52 -21.77 -0.27
CA ASP A 283 -19.97 -21.81 -0.06
C ASP A 283 -20.46 -23.11 0.57
N LYS A 284 -19.58 -24.11 0.73
CA LYS A 284 -19.90 -25.37 1.37
C LYS A 284 -19.76 -25.24 2.90
N THR A 285 -20.77 -25.70 3.63
CA THR A 285 -20.63 -25.96 5.08
C THR A 285 -19.81 -27.24 5.27
N TRP A 286 -18.67 -27.14 5.94
CA TRP A 286 -17.77 -28.25 6.20
C TRP A 286 -17.91 -28.70 7.67
N SER A 287 -17.95 -30.01 7.94
CA SER A 287 -17.58 -30.49 9.27
C SER A 287 -16.08 -30.24 9.52
N TRP A 288 -15.65 -30.16 10.78
CA TRP A 288 -14.22 -29.95 11.11
C TRP A 288 -13.30 -30.99 10.46
N THR A 289 -13.70 -32.26 10.48
CA THR A 289 -12.94 -33.35 9.87
C THR A 289 -12.83 -33.19 8.36
N GLU A 290 -13.91 -32.81 7.68
CA GLU A 290 -13.83 -32.56 6.23
C GLU A 290 -13.02 -31.31 5.92
N PHE A 291 -13.15 -30.26 6.72
CA PHE A 291 -12.39 -29.02 6.56
C PHE A 291 -10.88 -29.25 6.60
N VAL A 292 -10.41 -30.09 7.54
CA VAL A 292 -9.00 -30.50 7.63
C VAL A 292 -8.62 -31.48 6.50
N ASN A 293 -9.41 -32.54 6.29
CA ASN A 293 -9.06 -33.60 5.34
C ASN A 293 -9.08 -33.13 3.87
N ASN A 294 -9.83 -32.08 3.55
CA ASN A 294 -9.88 -31.49 2.21
C ASN A 294 -8.84 -30.37 2.02
N GLY A 295 -7.92 -30.17 2.97
CA GLY A 295 -6.82 -29.20 2.83
C GLY A 295 -7.25 -27.73 2.93
N VAL A 296 -8.52 -27.43 3.23
CA VAL A 296 -9.06 -26.06 3.25
C VAL A 296 -8.32 -25.21 4.29
N TYR A 297 -8.03 -25.77 5.46
CA TYR A 297 -7.24 -25.08 6.49
C TYR A 297 -5.83 -24.72 5.99
N THR A 298 -5.17 -25.66 5.31
CA THR A 298 -3.83 -25.46 4.75
C THR A 298 -3.85 -24.39 3.66
N ASP A 299 -4.84 -24.40 2.78
CA ASP A 299 -5.02 -23.38 1.74
C ASP A 299 -5.27 -22.00 2.35
N MET A 300 -6.02 -21.95 3.46
CA MET A 300 -6.26 -20.70 4.16
C MET A 300 -4.98 -20.15 4.80
N GLU A 301 -4.22 -20.97 5.53
CA GLU A 301 -2.93 -20.54 6.10
C GLU A 301 -1.90 -20.15 5.02
N GLU A 302 -1.99 -20.76 3.84
CA GLU A 302 -1.08 -20.47 2.73
C GLU A 302 -1.42 -19.17 2.00
N ASN A 303 -2.65 -18.66 2.08
CA ASN A 303 -3.06 -17.52 1.27
C ASN A 303 -3.58 -16.32 2.07
N TYR A 304 -3.92 -16.50 3.35
CA TYR A 304 -4.44 -15.43 4.20
C TYR A 304 -3.57 -15.15 5.41
N ASP A 305 -3.55 -13.89 5.81
CA ASP A 305 -2.87 -13.41 7.01
C ASP A 305 -3.82 -13.45 8.22
N TYR A 306 -3.38 -14.17 9.25
CA TYR A 306 -4.03 -14.25 10.57
C TYR A 306 -3.14 -13.67 11.68
N THR A 307 -2.06 -12.99 11.32
CA THR A 307 -1.07 -12.47 12.27
C THR A 307 -1.70 -11.54 13.30
N ASP A 308 -2.51 -10.57 12.86
CA ASP A 308 -3.16 -9.62 13.78
C ASP A 308 -4.18 -10.33 14.69
N LEU A 309 -4.96 -11.28 14.18
CA LEU A 309 -5.83 -12.14 14.99
C LEU A 309 -5.06 -12.92 16.06
N HIS A 310 -3.96 -13.57 15.69
CA HIS A 310 -3.17 -14.37 16.64
C HIS A 310 -2.42 -13.52 17.68
N LYS A 311 -1.97 -12.32 17.28
CA LYS A 311 -1.39 -11.34 18.20
C LYS A 311 -2.44 -10.82 19.16
N GLY A 312 -3.60 -10.41 18.65
CA GLY A 312 -4.66 -9.76 19.42
C GLY A 312 -5.50 -10.73 20.26
N MET A 313 -5.57 -12.02 19.91
CA MET A 313 -6.35 -13.02 20.63
C MET A 313 -5.57 -14.31 20.88
N ARG A 314 -5.60 -14.78 22.13
CA ARG A 314 -5.05 -16.08 22.53
C ARG A 314 -6.02 -16.83 23.43
N ASN A 315 -6.34 -18.07 23.07
CA ASN A 315 -7.29 -18.92 23.81
C ASN A 315 -8.65 -18.25 24.06
N GLY A 316 -9.14 -17.49 23.07
CA GLY A 316 -10.41 -16.76 23.16
C GLY A 316 -10.39 -15.55 24.10
N GLN A 317 -9.21 -15.07 24.49
CA GLN A 317 -9.04 -13.87 25.32
C GLN A 317 -8.17 -12.83 24.58
N PRO A 318 -8.49 -11.53 24.71
CA PRO A 318 -7.63 -10.47 24.22
C PRO A 318 -6.24 -10.52 24.87
N THR A 319 -5.20 -10.30 24.08
CA THR A 319 -3.83 -10.13 24.59
C THR A 319 -3.56 -8.65 24.88
N PRO A 320 -2.40 -8.31 25.48
CA PRO A 320 -1.96 -6.91 25.58
C PRO A 320 -1.75 -6.22 24.22
N GLU A 321 -1.58 -6.97 23.13
CA GLU A 321 -1.41 -6.47 21.76
C GLU A 321 -2.76 -6.28 21.04
N ALA A 322 -3.88 -6.63 21.68
CA ALA A 322 -5.20 -6.44 21.12
C ALA A 322 -5.49 -4.96 20.84
N ARG A 323 -5.96 -4.68 19.62
CA ARG A 323 -6.27 -3.32 19.17
C ARG A 323 -7.52 -2.83 19.86
N LYS A 324 -7.52 -1.60 20.35
CA LYS A 324 -8.66 -1.02 21.06
C LYS A 324 -9.61 -0.34 20.09
N VAL A 325 -10.91 -0.56 20.26
CA VAL A 325 -11.92 0.19 19.53
C VAL A 325 -11.96 1.62 20.08
N THR A 326 -11.92 2.61 19.18
CA THR A 326 -11.99 4.03 19.58
C THR A 326 -13.44 4.47 19.66
N LYS A 327 -13.85 5.11 20.76
CA LYS A 327 -15.18 5.75 20.81
C LYS A 327 -15.20 6.90 19.81
N LYS A 328 -16.25 6.92 18.98
CA LYS A 328 -16.51 7.98 18.01
C LYS A 328 -17.01 9.23 18.75
N ASP A 329 -16.23 10.30 18.69
CA ASP A 329 -16.59 11.61 19.21
C ASP A 329 -17.13 12.53 18.09
N GLY A 330 -18.46 12.49 17.92
CA GLY A 330 -19.15 13.23 16.87
C GLY A 330 -18.87 12.70 15.47
N ASN A 331 -19.01 13.52 14.43
CA ASN A 331 -18.68 13.10 13.06
C ASN A 331 -17.17 12.88 12.91
N LEU A 332 -16.79 11.80 12.21
CA LEU A 332 -15.41 11.54 11.85
C LEU A 332 -15.09 12.29 10.56
N ASP A 333 -14.01 13.05 10.59
CA ASP A 333 -13.40 13.66 9.41
C ASP A 333 -12.08 12.94 9.10
N PRO A 334 -11.47 13.15 7.91
CA PRO A 334 -10.24 12.45 7.53
C PRO A 334 -9.11 12.58 8.55
N GLY A 335 -8.97 13.76 9.19
CA GLY A 335 -7.96 14.02 10.20
C GLY A 335 -8.19 13.20 11.48
N LYS A 336 -9.45 13.12 11.94
CA LYS A 336 -9.82 12.29 13.10
C LYS A 336 -9.62 10.80 12.83
N ILE A 337 -9.95 10.33 11.63
CA ILE A 337 -9.73 8.92 11.26
C ILE A 337 -8.23 8.62 11.19
N GLY A 338 -7.43 9.51 10.58
CA GLY A 338 -5.98 9.39 10.53
C GLY A 338 -5.32 9.40 11.92
N ALA A 339 -5.90 10.10 12.88
CA ALA A 339 -5.43 10.18 14.27
C ALA A 339 -5.81 8.98 15.14
N ILE A 340 -6.62 8.03 14.66
CA ILE A 340 -6.91 6.79 15.40
C ILE A 340 -5.60 6.01 15.52
N ALA A 341 -5.13 5.90 16.77
CA ALA A 341 -3.93 5.16 17.13
C ALA A 341 -4.11 3.67 16.80
N ASP A 342 -3.00 2.99 16.51
CA ASP A 342 -2.94 1.55 16.29
C ASP A 342 -3.89 1.02 15.19
N PRO A 343 -3.85 1.56 13.95
CA PRO A 343 -4.58 0.95 12.84
C PRO A 343 -4.00 -0.44 12.50
N ILE A 344 -4.80 -1.23 11.81
CA ILE A 344 -4.33 -2.45 11.16
C ILE A 344 -4.09 -2.15 9.68
N PHE A 345 -3.02 -2.68 9.12
CA PHE A 345 -2.81 -2.69 7.67
C PHE A 345 -2.97 -4.11 7.15
N ILE A 346 -3.65 -4.25 6.01
CA ILE A 346 -3.86 -5.55 5.36
C ILE A 346 -3.64 -5.42 3.86
N PHE A 347 -3.15 -6.48 3.21
CA PHE A 347 -3.28 -6.59 1.76
C PHE A 347 -4.73 -6.82 1.37
N GLU A 348 -5.04 -6.40 0.15
CA GLU A 348 -6.33 -6.60 -0.50
C GLU A 348 -6.64 -8.10 -0.64
N ALA A 349 -7.91 -8.45 -0.40
CA ALA A 349 -8.43 -9.78 -0.61
C ALA A 349 -9.58 -9.73 -1.62
N SER A 350 -9.50 -10.54 -2.67
CA SER A 350 -10.52 -10.66 -3.71
C SER A 350 -10.69 -12.14 -4.05
N HIS A 351 -11.93 -12.60 -4.21
CA HIS A 351 -12.20 -14.01 -4.51
C HIS A 351 -13.21 -14.17 -5.63
N LYS A 352 -13.01 -15.23 -6.40
CA LYS A 352 -13.98 -15.68 -7.38
C LYS A 352 -15.22 -16.25 -6.69
N LYS A 353 -16.36 -15.58 -6.87
CA LYS A 353 -17.66 -16.11 -6.44
C LYS A 353 -18.07 -17.27 -7.35
N LYS A 354 -18.59 -18.36 -6.77
CA LYS A 354 -19.15 -19.48 -7.54
C LYS A 354 -20.60 -19.16 -7.89
N GLY A 355 -20.96 -19.25 -9.17
CA GLY A 355 -22.35 -19.28 -9.64
C GLY A 355 -23.07 -17.93 -9.76
N GLN A 356 -22.64 -17.10 -10.71
CA GLN A 356 -23.47 -16.34 -11.66
C GLN A 356 -22.52 -15.55 -12.54
N GLY A 357 -22.72 -15.60 -13.87
CA GLY A 357 -22.01 -14.73 -14.78
C GLY A 357 -22.50 -13.31 -14.57
N GLU A 358 -21.95 -12.62 -13.58
CA GLU A 358 -22.03 -11.18 -13.38
C GLU A 358 -21.05 -10.78 -12.26
N THR A 359 -20.24 -9.79 -12.60
CA THR A 359 -19.28 -9.03 -11.79
C THR A 359 -19.67 -8.93 -10.32
N ASN A 360 -18.86 -9.45 -9.39
CA ASN A 360 -18.87 -9.05 -7.97
C ASN A 360 -17.61 -9.62 -7.26
N SER A 361 -16.65 -8.75 -6.93
CA SER A 361 -15.53 -9.05 -6.03
C SER A 361 -16.09 -9.23 -4.61
N SER A 362 -16.10 -10.41 -4.00
CA SER A 362 -16.60 -10.49 -2.63
C SER A 362 -15.58 -9.88 -1.66
N SER A 363 -15.86 -8.69 -1.13
CA SER A 363 -15.34 -8.33 0.19
C SER A 363 -15.94 -9.31 1.20
N LEU A 364 -15.06 -9.97 1.97
CA LEU A 364 -15.47 -10.86 3.05
C LEU A 364 -16.38 -10.08 4.01
N HIS A 365 -17.65 -10.50 4.07
CA HIS A 365 -18.64 -9.92 4.96
C HIS A 365 -18.23 -10.24 6.41
N TRP A 366 -17.69 -9.26 7.12
CA TRP A 366 -17.48 -9.31 8.56
C TRP A 366 -18.82 -9.27 9.29
N ARG A 367 -19.61 -10.35 9.21
CA ARG A 367 -20.66 -10.60 10.19
C ARG A 367 -20.03 -11.32 11.37
N VAL A 368 -19.49 -10.54 12.30
CA VAL A 368 -19.36 -11.02 13.67
C VAL A 368 -20.80 -11.13 14.22
N PRO A 369 -21.26 -12.32 14.67
CA PRO A 369 -22.61 -12.51 15.18
C PRO A 369 -22.92 -11.67 16.43
#